data_AF-A0A318ELQ9-F1
#
_entry.id   AF-A0A318ELQ9-F1
#
_cell.length_a   1.000
_cell.length_b   1.000
_cell.length_c   1.000
_cell.angle_alpha   90.00
_cell.angle_beta   90.00
_cell.angle_gamma   90.00
#
_symmetry.space_group_name_H-M   'P 1'
#
loop_
_entity.id
_entity.type
_entity.pdbx_description
1 polymer ?
#
loop_
_entity_poly.entity_id
_entity_poly.type
_entity_poly.pdbx_seq_one_letter_code
_entity_poly.pdbx_strand_id
1 'polypeptide(L)'
;MRVRINNKNYTVPELGFKHMTKLEDMGFSLDDIIRKNKSFSLITGFVAIVVGCDREESERICEQHVLGGGTFEEITETFMKAMEESAFFRKLLDLGEKKKANVKSLDKEQDQEQ
;
A
#
# COMPACT_ATOMS: atom_id res chain seq x y z
N MET A 1 12.57 -4.28 6.36
CA MET A 1 12.22 -4.72 4.99
C MET A 1 13.02 -3.94 3.94
N ARG A 2 13.25 -4.48 2.74
CA ARG A 2 13.93 -3.78 1.63
C ARG A 2 13.08 -3.86 0.35
N VAL A 3 13.20 -2.86 -0.51
CA VAL A 3 12.58 -2.82 -1.85
C VAL A 3 13.63 -2.47 -2.90
N ARG A 4 13.55 -3.09 -4.07
CA ARG A 4 14.38 -2.72 -5.21
C ARG A 4 13.63 -1.74 -6.12
N ILE A 5 14.20 -0.55 -6.30
CA ILE A 5 13.64 0.50 -7.16
C ILE A 5 14.78 0.98 -8.07
N ASN A 6 14.56 0.92 -9.38
CA ASN A 6 15.54 1.30 -10.42
C ASN A 6 16.97 0.77 -10.15
N ASN A 7 17.10 -0.56 -10.00
CA ASN A 7 18.36 -1.26 -9.68
C ASN A 7 19.07 -0.84 -8.38
N LYS A 8 18.41 -0.07 -7.51
CA LYS A 8 18.91 0.31 -6.19
C LYS A 8 18.06 -0.33 -5.10
N ASN A 9 18.70 -0.74 -4.01
CA ASN A 9 18.02 -1.31 -2.86
C ASN A 9 17.81 -0.21 -1.81
N TYR A 10 16.58 -0.08 -1.33
CA TYR A 10 16.22 0.88 -0.30
C TYR A 10 15.67 0.17 0.93
N THR A 11 15.95 0.74 2.11
CA THR A 11 15.35 0.29 3.36
C THR A 11 13.99 0.94 3.50
N VAL A 12 12.95 0.12 3.68
CA VAL A 12 11.60 0.64 3.87
C VAL A 12 11.46 1.11 5.32
N PRO A 13 11.13 2.39 5.58
CA PRO A 13 10.89 2.88 6.92
C PRO A 13 9.58 2.31 7.47
N GLU A 14 9.44 2.29 8.80
CA GLU A 14 8.16 1.99 9.43
C GLU A 14 7.16 3.10 9.07
N LEU A 15 6.05 2.72 8.41
CA LEU A 15 5.03 3.68 8.00
C LEU A 15 4.28 4.22 9.23
N GLY A 16 3.94 5.51 9.21
CA GLY A 16 3.32 6.18 10.35
C GLY A 16 2.77 7.55 9.97
N PHE A 17 2.32 8.32 10.97
CA PHE A 17 1.61 9.59 10.75
C PHE A 17 2.43 10.64 9.97
N LYS A 18 3.75 10.72 10.18
CA LYS A 18 4.63 11.59 9.39
C LYS A 18 4.62 11.26 7.89
N HIS A 19 4.50 9.98 7.56
CA HIS A 19 4.43 9.54 6.17
C HIS A 19 3.06 9.85 5.57
N MET A 20 1.99 9.78 6.37
CA MET A 20 0.64 10.18 5.95
C MET A 20 0.57 11.67 5.59
N THR A 21 1.07 12.55 6.47
CA THR A 21 1.13 13.99 6.20
C THR A 21 1.99 14.31 4.97
N LYS A 22 3.12 13.62 4.80
CA LYS A 22 3.95 13.74 3.58
C LYS A 22 3.18 13.35 2.31
N LEU A 23 2.33 12.33 2.36
CA LEU A 23 1.48 11.94 1.22
C LEU A 23 0.43 13.00 0.93
N GLU A 24 -0.22 13.55 1.96
CA GLU A 24 -1.19 14.63 1.82
C GLU A 24 -0.55 15.90 1.23
N ASP A 25 0.64 16.28 1.69
CA ASP A 25 1.42 17.41 1.16
C ASP A 25 1.76 17.24 -0.33
N MET A 26 1.91 16.00 -0.81
CA MET A 26 2.11 15.68 -2.24
C MET A 26 0.81 15.67 -3.06
N GLY A 27 -0.34 15.86 -2.39
CA GLY A 27 -1.68 15.79 -2.99
C GLY A 27 -2.26 14.38 -3.08
N PHE A 28 -1.68 13.42 -2.35
CA PHE A 28 -2.20 12.05 -2.27
C PHE A 28 -3.14 11.90 -1.09
N SER A 29 -4.43 11.72 -1.37
CA SER A 29 -5.40 11.27 -0.37
C SER A 29 -5.44 9.74 -0.34
N LEU A 30 -5.16 9.16 0.83
CA LEU A 30 -5.18 7.71 1.03
C LEU A 30 -6.57 7.11 0.81
N ASP A 31 -7.62 7.80 1.25
CA ASP A 31 -9.01 7.36 1.03
C ASP A 31 -9.33 7.28 -0.47
N ASP A 32 -8.86 8.27 -1.23
CA ASP A 32 -8.99 8.32 -2.69
C ASP A 32 -8.21 7.19 -3.37
N ILE A 33 -7.00 6.90 -2.90
CA ILE A 33 -6.15 5.83 -3.42
C ILE A 33 -6.81 4.46 -3.19
N ILE A 34 -7.30 4.21 -1.97
CA ILE A 34 -7.91 2.94 -1.58
C ILE A 34 -9.25 2.74 -2.30
N ARG A 35 -10.11 3.77 -2.35
CA ARG A 35 -11.46 3.64 -2.94
C ARG A 35 -11.45 3.62 -4.46
N LYS A 36 -10.58 4.41 -5.10
CA LYS A 36 -10.56 4.58 -6.56
C LYS A 36 -9.50 3.73 -7.25
N ASN A 37 -8.84 2.84 -6.50
CA ASN A 37 -7.80 1.94 -7.00
C ASN A 37 -6.70 2.68 -7.79
N LYS A 38 -6.25 3.84 -7.27
CA LYS A 38 -5.23 4.68 -7.92
C LYS A 38 -3.82 4.11 -7.67
N SER A 39 -3.51 2.96 -8.28
CA SER A 39 -2.25 2.23 -8.05
C SER A 39 -1.00 3.07 -8.33
N PHE A 40 -0.99 3.89 -9.39
CA PHE A 40 0.17 4.74 -9.71
C PHE A 40 0.42 5.82 -8.66
N SER A 41 -0.64 6.46 -8.13
CA SER A 41 -0.50 7.45 -7.06
C SER A 41 0.06 6.83 -5.78
N LEU A 42 -0.35 5.58 -5.49
CA LEU A 42 0.16 4.82 -4.37
C LEU A 42 1.65 4.49 -4.51
N ILE A 43 2.03 3.98 -5.68
CA ILE A 43 3.42 3.65 -6.01
C ILE A 43 4.29 4.90 -5.90
N THR A 44 3.87 6.02 -6.50
CA THR A 44 4.59 7.30 -6.40
C THR A 44 4.72 7.75 -4.95
N GLY A 45 3.65 7.72 -4.16
CA GLY A 45 3.71 8.08 -2.75
C GLY A 45 4.70 7.21 -1.95
N PHE A 46 4.67 5.90 -2.19
CA PHE A 46 5.57 4.96 -1.52
C PHE A 46 7.04 5.16 -1.92
N VAL A 47 7.33 5.32 -3.21
CA VAL A 47 8.68 5.60 -3.70
C VAL A 47 9.20 6.93 -3.12
N ALA A 48 8.38 7.97 -3.05
CA ALA A 48 8.75 9.25 -2.46
C ALA A 48 9.08 9.15 -0.95
N ILE A 49 8.40 8.26 -0.23
CA ILE A 49 8.70 7.97 1.19
C ILE A 49 10.03 7.21 1.30
N VAL A 50 10.20 6.13 0.53
CA VAL A 50 11.36 5.23 0.63
C VAL A 50 12.65 5.90 0.16
N VAL A 51 12.60 6.66 -0.94
CA VAL A 51 13.75 7.37 -1.50
C VAL A 51 14.00 8.69 -0.75
N GLY A 52 12.96 9.27 -0.14
CA GLY A 52 13.07 10.55 0.55
C GLY A 52 13.05 11.76 -0.40
N CYS A 53 12.43 11.64 -1.57
CA CYS A 53 12.29 12.73 -2.55
C CYS A 53 10.91 13.39 -2.51
N ASP A 54 10.73 14.38 -3.38
CA ASP A 54 9.43 14.99 -3.70
C ASP A 54 8.63 14.14 -4.71
N ARG A 55 7.46 14.64 -5.09
CA ARG A 55 6.57 13.95 -6.01
C ARG A 55 7.15 13.85 -7.42
N GLU A 56 7.69 14.93 -7.97
CA GLU A 56 8.17 14.98 -9.36
C GLU A 56 9.35 14.03 -9.56
N GLU A 57 10.31 14.05 -8.64
CA GLU A 57 11.44 13.12 -8.68
C GLU A 57 10.98 11.68 -8.45
N SER A 58 9.97 11.45 -7.61
CA SER A 58 9.40 10.12 -7.45
C SER A 58 8.72 9.60 -8.72
N GLU A 59 7.98 10.44 -9.44
CA GLU A 59 7.35 10.08 -10.72
C GLU A 59 8.43 9.72 -11.75
N ARG A 60 9.51 10.52 -11.82
CA ARG A 60 10.66 10.25 -12.68
C ARG A 60 11.35 8.92 -12.34
N ILE A 61 11.52 8.61 -11.05
CA ILE A 61 12.11 7.34 -10.61
C ILE A 61 11.21 6.16 -10.97
N CYS A 62 9.89 6.29 -10.82
CA CYS A 62 8.93 5.28 -11.22
C CYS A 62 9.00 5.01 -12.73
N GLU A 63 9.07 6.06 -13.55
CA GLU A 63 9.22 5.94 -15.00
C GLU A 63 10.52 5.22 -15.37
N GLN A 64 11.65 5.64 -14.78
CA GLN A 64 12.95 5.00 -15.01
C GLN A 64 12.99 3.55 -14.54
N HIS A 65 12.26 3.19 -13.49
CA HIS A 65 12.16 1.81 -13.04
C HIS A 65 11.52 0.91 -14.11
N VAL A 66 10.44 1.36 -14.75
CA VAL A 66 9.77 0.63 -15.84
C VAL A 66 10.64 0.59 -17.08
N LEU A 67 11.23 1.71 -17.48
CA LEU A 67 12.14 1.77 -18.64
C LEU A 67 13.39 0.89 -18.44
N GLY A 68 13.83 0.70 -17.20
CA GLY A 68 14.90 -0.21 -16.81
C GLY A 68 14.49 -1.70 -16.73
N GLY A 69 13.25 -2.04 -17.08
CA GLY A 69 12.72 -3.40 -17.07
C GLY A 69 12.16 -3.89 -15.72
N GLY A 70 11.99 -2.99 -14.75
CA GLY A 70 11.35 -3.29 -13.47
C GLY A 70 9.81 -3.27 -13.56
N THR A 71 9.15 -4.02 -12.67
CA THR A 71 7.68 -4.05 -12.57
C THR A 71 7.22 -3.45 -11.25
N PHE A 72 6.01 -2.89 -11.25
CA PHE A 72 5.43 -2.30 -10.03
C PHE A 72 4.88 -3.33 -9.04
N GLU A 73 4.87 -4.61 -9.40
CA GLU A 73 4.36 -5.70 -8.54
C GLU A 73 5.17 -5.81 -7.25
N GLU A 74 6.51 -5.87 -7.34
CA GLU A 74 7.40 -5.94 -6.17
C GLU A 74 7.22 -4.72 -5.26
N ILE A 75 7.07 -3.53 -5.86
CA ILE A 75 6.87 -2.28 -5.12
C ILE A 75 5.53 -2.30 -4.39
N THR A 76 4.47 -2.76 -5.06
CA THR A 76 3.13 -2.85 -4.50
C THR A 76 3.05 -3.88 -3.38
N GLU A 77 3.62 -5.07 -3.56
CA GLU A 77 3.69 -6.10 -2.52
C GLU A 77 4.47 -5.61 -1.29
N THR A 78 5.59 -4.92 -1.52
CA THR A 78 6.39 -4.39 -0.43
C THR A 78 5.67 -3.28 0.32
N PHE A 79 4.90 -2.44 -0.39
CA PHE A 79 4.04 -1.44 0.23
C PHE A 79 2.96 -2.10 1.11
N MET A 80 2.25 -3.12 0.60
CA MET A 80 1.21 -3.84 1.35
C MET A 80 1.79 -4.44 2.64
N LYS A 81 2.96 -5.08 2.56
CA LYS A 81 3.67 -5.58 3.75
C LYS A 81 4.04 -4.46 4.73
N ALA A 82 4.46 -3.30 4.23
CA ALA A 82 4.81 -2.15 5.08
C ALA A 82 3.59 -1.64 5.86
N MET A 83 2.41 -1.65 5.23
CA MET A 83 1.16 -1.30 5.89
C MET A 83 0.75 -2.34 6.94
N GLU A 84 0.91 -3.63 6.64
CA GLU A 84 0.63 -4.73 7.57
C GLU A 84 1.58 -4.77 8.76
N GLU A 85 2.83 -4.35 8.61
CA GLU A 85 3.80 -4.25 9.69
C GLU A 85 3.59 -2.99 10.55
N SER A 86 3.08 -1.90 9.95
CA SER A 86 2.83 -0.64 10.65
C SER A 86 1.66 -0.73 11.63
N ALA A 87 1.95 -0.59 12.93
CA ALA A 87 0.91 -0.51 13.96
C ALA A 87 -0.09 0.62 13.69
N PHE A 88 0.38 1.75 13.14
CA PHE A 88 -0.45 2.90 12.78
C PHE A 88 -1.44 2.57 11.66
N PHE A 89 -0.94 2.10 10.50
CA PHE A 89 -1.81 1.82 9.36
C PHE A 89 -2.76 0.66 9.63
N ARG A 90 -2.34 -0.35 10.41
CA ARG A 90 -3.22 -1.43 10.86
C ARG A 90 -4.43 -0.95 11.63
N LYS A 91 -4.25 0.07 12.47
CA LYS A 91 -5.34 0.66 13.27
C LYS A 91 -6.14 1.68 12.46
N LEU A 92 -5.49 2.46 11.61
CA LEU A 92 -6.14 3.45 10.75
C LEU A 92 -7.10 2.81 9.74
N LEU A 93 -6.71 1.67 9.17
CA LEU A 93 -7.47 0.99 8.11
C LEU A 93 -8.25 -0.22 8.63
N ASP A 94 -8.25 -0.42 9.94
CA ASP A 94 -8.86 -1.58 10.59
C ASP A 94 -8.42 -2.94 9.99
N LEU A 95 -7.18 -3.01 9.50
CA LEU A 95 -6.56 -4.23 8.96
C LEU A 95 -6.33 -5.28 10.08
N GLY A 96 -6.52 -4.89 11.34
CA GLY A 96 -6.34 -5.73 12.52
C GLY A 96 -7.53 -6.59 12.93
N GLU A 97 -8.77 -6.29 12.50
CA GLU A 97 -9.98 -6.95 13.05
C GLU A 97 -10.76 -7.83 12.04
N LYS A 98 -10.41 -7.83 10.75
CA LYS A 98 -11.01 -8.75 9.75
C LYS A 98 -10.37 -10.14 9.67
N LYS A 99 -9.82 -10.64 10.78
CA LYS A 99 -9.49 -12.07 10.98
C LYS A 99 -10.14 -12.65 12.25
N LYS A 100 -11.39 -12.28 12.58
CA LYS A 100 -12.30 -13.05 13.46
C LYS A 100 -13.79 -12.86 13.16
N ALA A 101 -14.18 -12.80 11.88
CA ALA A 101 -15.59 -12.89 11.50
C ALA A 101 -15.75 -13.58 10.13
N ASN A 102 -15.46 -14.88 10.07
CA ASN A 102 -16.31 -15.84 9.34
C ASN A 102 -15.89 -17.29 9.69
N VAL A 103 -16.23 -17.74 10.89
CA VAL A 103 -16.40 -19.17 11.16
C VAL A 103 -17.79 -19.31 11.77
N LYS A 104 -18.67 -19.99 11.03
CA LYS A 104 -20.07 -20.38 11.32
C LYS A 104 -21.16 -19.33 11.10
N SER A 105 -21.63 -19.28 9.86
CA SER A 105 -23.03 -19.60 9.53
C SER A 105 -23.13 -19.84 8.02
N LEU A 106 -22.78 -21.05 7.60
CA LEU A 106 -23.38 -21.65 6.41
C LEU A 106 -24.60 -22.39 6.95
N ASP A 107 -25.75 -21.87 6.58
CA ASP A 107 -27.08 -22.25 7.01
C ASP A 107 -27.30 -23.76 6.95
N LYS A 108 -27.73 -24.30 8.09
CA LYS A 108 -28.74 -25.37 8.08
C LYS A 108 -30.03 -24.70 7.63
N GLU A 109 -30.48 -24.98 6.43
CA GLU A 109 -31.90 -25.00 6.05
C GLU A 109 -32.02 -25.52 4.61
N GLN A 110 -31.80 -26.83 4.46
CA GLN A 110 -32.53 -27.64 3.49
C GLN A 110 -33.32 -28.65 4.30
N ASP A 111 -34.63 -28.42 4.39
CA ASP A 111 -35.72 -29.42 4.41
C ASP A 111 -36.99 -28.78 4.99
N GLN A 112 -37.92 -28.34 4.12
CA GLN A 112 -39.20 -29.04 3.85
C GLN A 112 -40.22 -28.16 3.09
N GLU A 113 -40.62 -28.72 1.93
CA GLU A 113 -41.98 -28.89 1.40
C GLU A 113 -42.94 -27.70 1.25
N GLN A 114 -43.32 -27.45 -0.01
CA GLN A 114 -44.71 -27.55 -0.48
C GLN A 114 -44.75 -28.09 -1.91
#